data_AF-A0A379W3M1-F1
#
_entry.id   AF-A0A379W3M1-F1
#
_cell.length_a   1.000
_cell.length_b   1.000
_cell.length_c   1.000
_cell.angle_alpha   90.00
_cell.angle_beta   90.00
_cell.angle_gamma   90.00
#
_symmetry.space_group_name_H-M   'P 1'
#
loop_
_entity.id
_entity.type
_entity.pdbx_description
1 polymer ?
#
loop_
_entity_poly.entity_id
_entity_poly.type
_entity_poly.pdbx_seq_one_letter_code
_entity_poly.pdbx_strand_id
1 'polypeptide(L)'
;MGRDVQLEDLLKDYDAVFLGVGTYQSMRGGLENEDADGVFDALPFLIANTKQIMGFGETSDEPYVSMEGKRVVVLGGGDTAMDCVRTSIRQAQRT
;
A
#
# COMPACT_ATOMS: atom_id res chain seq x y z
N MET A 1 -4.29 17.34 -3.97
CA MET A 1 -4.30 18.13 -5.22
C MET A 1 -5.46 17.67 -6.08
N GLY A 2 -6.35 18.58 -6.50
CA GLY A 2 -7.54 18.26 -7.30
C GLY A 2 -8.85 18.04 -6.50
N ARG A 3 -8.79 17.88 -5.16
CA ARG A 3 -9.95 17.93 -4.26
C ARG A 3 -9.89 19.12 -3.30
N ASP A 4 -8.78 19.27 -2.59
CA ASP A 4 -8.66 20.30 -1.54
C ASP A 4 -7.98 21.59 -2.03
N VAL A 5 -7.13 21.49 -3.05
CA VAL A 5 -6.42 22.61 -3.67
C VAL A 5 -6.34 22.36 -5.17
N GLN A 6 -6.74 23.36 -5.96
CA GLN A 6 -6.67 23.32 -7.42
C GLN A 6 -5.30 23.76 -7.92
N LEU A 7 -4.83 23.13 -8.99
CA LEU A 7 -3.52 23.44 -9.56
C LEU A 7 -3.49 24.87 -10.11
N GLU A 8 -4.61 25.35 -10.64
CA GLU A 8 -4.73 26.70 -11.18
C GLU A 8 -4.54 27.78 -10.11
N ASP A 9 -4.87 27.49 -8.85
CA ASP A 9 -4.68 28.44 -7.75
C ASP A 9 -3.21 28.48 -7.33
N LEU A 10 -2.53 27.33 -7.32
CA LEU A 10 -1.09 27.25 -7.07
C LEU A 10 -0.26 27.94 -8.16
N LEU A 11 -0.71 27.93 -9.41
CA LEU A 11 -0.02 28.61 -10.51
C LEU A 11 -0.20 30.14 -10.48
N LYS A 12 -1.17 30.66 -9.72
CA LYS A 12 -1.34 32.12 -9.53
C LYS A 12 -0.50 32.64 -8.38
N ASP A 13 -0.35 31.86 -7.32
CA ASP A 13 0.28 32.29 -6.08
C ASP A 13 1.79 32.02 -6.02
N TYR A 14 2.32 31.21 -6.95
CA TYR A 14 3.74 30.82 -6.98
C TYR A 14 4.34 30.96 -8.38
N ASP A 15 5.61 31.38 -8.43
CA ASP A 15 6.37 31.51 -9.68
C ASP A 15 6.71 30.16 -10.33
N ALA A 16 6.71 29.07 -9.54
CA ALA A 16 6.96 27.71 -10.01
C ALA A 16 6.31 26.66 -9.09
N VAL A 17 5.88 25.53 -9.67
CA VAL A 17 5.27 24.40 -8.94
C VAL A 17 5.97 23.09 -9.32
N PHE A 18 6.42 22.33 -8.32
CA PHE A 18 6.95 20.97 -8.51
C PHE A 18 5.91 19.93 -8.09
N LEU A 19 5.56 19.02 -9.02
CA LEU A 19 4.59 17.95 -8.79
C LEU A 19 5.32 16.63 -8.49
N GLY A 20 5.43 16.31 -7.19
CA GLY A 20 6.00 15.05 -6.69
C GLY A 20 4.94 14.03 -6.25
N VAL A 21 3.86 13.86 -7.02
CA VAL A 21 2.69 13.05 -6.59
C VAL A 21 2.94 11.54 -6.59
N GLY A 22 4.09 11.07 -7.07
CA GLY A 22 4.42 9.64 -7.11
C GLY A 22 3.45 8.80 -7.97
N THR A 23 3.50 7.48 -7.82
CA THR A 23 2.62 6.52 -8.50
C THR A 23 1.84 5.71 -7.47
N TYR A 24 0.53 5.95 -7.38
CA TYR A 24 -0.33 5.32 -6.37
C TYR A 24 -1.17 4.14 -6.90
N GLN A 25 -1.21 3.91 -8.21
CA GLN A 25 -1.97 2.80 -8.79
C GLN A 25 -1.15 1.51 -8.77
N SER A 26 -1.68 0.47 -8.13
CA SER A 26 -1.16 -0.88 -8.24
C SER A 26 -1.31 -1.37 -9.69
N MET A 27 -0.25 -2.00 -10.21
CA MET A 27 -0.33 -2.72 -11.48
C MET A 27 -1.14 -4.00 -11.26
N ARG A 28 -2.31 -4.12 -11.89
CA ARG A 28 -3.13 -5.34 -11.83
C ARG A 28 -2.66 -6.38 -12.83
N GLY A 29 -2.67 -7.65 -12.40
CA GLY A 29 -2.23 -8.78 -13.21
C GLY A 29 -3.28 -9.25 -14.22
N GLY A 30 -4.56 -8.92 -14.03
CA GLY A 30 -5.65 -9.39 -14.87
C GLY A 30 -5.86 -10.90 -14.74
N LEU A 31 -5.55 -11.45 -13.57
CA LEU A 31 -5.59 -12.89 -13.31
C LEU A 31 -7.00 -13.32 -12.90
N GLU A 32 -7.40 -14.52 -13.29
CA GLU A 32 -8.65 -15.11 -12.80
C GLU A 32 -8.57 -15.25 -11.28
N ASN A 33 -9.60 -14.80 -10.57
CA ASN A 33 -9.68 -14.75 -9.10
C ASN A 33 -8.73 -13.76 -8.41
N GLU A 34 -8.28 -12.69 -9.09
CA GLU A 34 -7.43 -11.66 -8.47
C GLU A 34 -8.11 -10.90 -7.31
N ASP A 35 -9.44 -10.88 -7.25
CA ASP A 35 -10.21 -10.25 -6.16
C ASP A 35 -10.74 -11.28 -5.13
N ALA A 36 -10.23 -12.52 -5.13
CA ALA A 36 -10.67 -13.54 -4.19
C ALA A 36 -10.20 -13.27 -2.76
N ASP A 37 -10.95 -13.79 -1.78
CA ASP A 37 -10.60 -13.69 -0.36
C ASP A 37 -9.20 -14.26 -0.10
N GLY A 38 -8.36 -13.44 0.55
CA GLY A 38 -6.96 -13.80 0.84
C GLY A 38 -5.96 -13.34 -0.21
N VAL A 39 -6.41 -12.72 -1.31
CA VAL A 39 -5.55 -11.98 -2.24
C VAL A 39 -5.49 -10.52 -1.80
N PHE A 40 -4.28 -9.98 -1.67
CA PHE A 40 -4.07 -8.62 -1.17
C PHE A 40 -3.13 -7.86 -2.10
N ASP A 41 -3.50 -6.63 -2.44
CA ASP A 41 -2.61 -5.69 -3.11
C ASP A 41 -1.45 -5.32 -2.19
N ALA A 42 -0.25 -5.26 -2.77
CA ALA A 42 0.98 -5.05 -2.00
C ALA A 42 1.03 -3.69 -1.28
N LEU A 43 0.62 -2.61 -1.95
CA LEU A 43 0.70 -1.26 -1.38
C LEU A 43 -0.24 -1.08 -0.18
N PRO A 44 -1.55 -1.39 -0.27
CA PRO A 44 -2.44 -1.37 0.90
C PRO A 44 -1.95 -2.25 2.05
N PHE A 45 -1.44 -3.46 1.76
CA PHE A 45 -0.89 -4.35 2.78
C PHE A 45 0.28 -3.72 3.55
N LEU A 46 1.23 -3.12 2.82
CA LEU A 46 2.40 -2.47 3.44
C LEU A 46 2.04 -1.21 4.22
N ILE A 47 1.08 -0.41 3.72
CA ILE A 47 0.58 0.78 4.42
C ILE A 47 -0.11 0.37 5.73
N ALA A 48 -1.03 -0.61 5.68
CA ALA A 48 -1.73 -1.10 6.86
C ALA A 48 -0.77 -1.67 7.91
N ASN A 49 0.23 -2.45 7.50
CA ASN A 49 1.28 -2.93 8.39
C ASN A 49 2.08 -1.78 9.04
N THR A 50 2.41 -0.74 8.27
CA THR A 50 3.16 0.42 8.77
C THR A 50 2.34 1.20 9.80
N LYS A 51 1.07 1.48 9.51
CA LYS A 51 0.14 2.13 10.46
C LYS A 51 0.02 1.34 11.75
N GLN A 52 -0.07 0.02 11.67
CA GLN A 52 -0.13 -0.85 12.84
C GLN A 52 1.14 -0.78 13.70
N ILE A 53 2.33 -0.79 13.08
CA ILE A 53 3.60 -0.66 13.80
C ILE A 53 3.73 0.72 14.46
N MET A 54 3.23 1.78 13.81
CA MET A 54 3.29 3.15 14.32
C MET A 54 2.18 3.48 15.32
N GLY A 55 1.22 2.58 15.55
CA GLY A 55 0.11 2.79 16.47
C GLY A 55 -0.94 3.80 15.98
N PHE A 56 -1.03 4.03 14.67
CA PHE A 56 -2.03 4.94 14.08
C PHE A 56 -3.42 4.31 13.92
N GLY A 57 -3.56 3.02 14.22
CA GLY A 57 -4.80 2.27 14.07
C GLY A 57 -5.12 1.89 12.63
N GLU A 58 -6.19 1.13 12.47
CA GLU A 58 -6.66 0.62 11.19
C GLU A 58 -7.73 1.54 10.58
N THR A 59 -7.81 1.59 9.26
CA THR A 59 -8.88 2.30 8.53
C THR A 59 -9.68 1.31 7.71
N SER A 60 -10.95 1.62 7.42
CA SER A 60 -11.82 0.78 6.57
C SER A 60 -11.19 0.46 5.22
N ASP A 61 -10.43 1.41 4.68
CA ASP A 61 -9.84 1.34 3.34
C ASP A 61 -8.48 0.61 3.36
N GLU A 62 -7.88 0.44 4.53
CA GLU A 62 -6.55 -0.19 4.71
C GLU A 62 -6.55 -1.03 6.01
N PRO A 63 -7.35 -2.11 6.05
CA PRO A 63 -7.46 -2.96 7.24
C PRO A 63 -6.15 -3.70 7.48
N TYR A 64 -5.77 -3.91 8.75
CA TYR A 64 -4.60 -4.71 9.06
C TYR A 64 -4.92 -6.19 8.85
N VAL A 65 -4.03 -6.87 8.14
CA VAL A 65 -4.15 -8.31 7.90
C VAL A 65 -2.97 -9.00 8.55
N SER A 66 -3.24 -9.82 9.57
CA SER A 66 -2.22 -10.67 10.18
C SER A 66 -1.90 -11.86 9.27
N MET A 67 -0.60 -12.08 9.08
CA MET A 67 -0.03 -13.27 8.43
C MET A 67 0.37 -14.38 9.42
N GLU A 68 0.07 -14.21 10.71
CA GLU A 68 0.37 -15.22 11.74
C GLU A 68 -0.31 -16.56 11.42
N GLY A 69 0.47 -17.65 11.49
CA GLY A 69 -0.01 -19.00 11.20
C GLY A 69 -0.38 -19.26 9.73
N LYS A 70 -0.18 -18.29 8.83
CA LYS A 70 -0.53 -18.42 7.40
C LYS A 70 0.66 -18.81 6.55
N ARG A 71 0.40 -19.53 5.46
CA ARG A 71 1.35 -19.72 4.35
C ARG A 71 1.11 -18.61 3.33
N VAL A 72 2.14 -17.81 3.07
CA VAL A 72 2.06 -16.63 2.21
C VAL A 72 2.82 -16.88 0.91
N VAL A 73 2.20 -16.52 -0.21
CA VAL A 73 2.82 -16.46 -1.53
C VAL A 73 2.83 -15.01 -1.99
N VAL A 74 3.96 -14.53 -2.50
CA VAL A 74 4.10 -13.17 -3.04
C VAL A 74 4.34 -13.28 -4.54
N LEU A 75 3.51 -12.60 -5.33
CA LEU A 75 3.61 -12.55 -6.78
C LEU A 75 4.35 -11.27 -7.20
N GLY A 76 5.59 -11.42 -7.67
CA GLY A 76 6.43 -10.31 -8.10
C GLY A 76 7.91 -10.56 -7.80
N GLY A 77 8.79 -9.73 -8.37
CA GLY A 77 10.25 -9.86 -8.21
C GLY A 77 11.01 -8.56 -7.95
N GLY A 78 10.29 -7.46 -7.72
CA GLY A 78 10.89 -6.15 -7.41
C GLY A 78 10.98 -5.87 -5.90
N ASP A 79 11.39 -4.65 -5.55
CA ASP A 79 11.57 -4.23 -4.15
C ASP A 79 10.29 -4.38 -3.33
N THR A 80 9.14 -3.99 -3.90
CA THR A 80 7.83 -4.16 -3.25
C THR A 80 7.55 -5.62 -2.89
N ALA A 81 7.91 -6.57 -3.76
CA ALA A 81 7.73 -7.98 -3.47
C ALA A 81 8.64 -8.44 -2.32
N MET A 82 9.89 -7.98 -2.30
CA MET A 82 10.83 -8.27 -1.19
C MET A 82 10.37 -7.67 0.14
N ASP A 83 9.77 -6.48 0.12
CA ASP A 83 9.18 -5.87 1.31
C ASP A 83 7.95 -6.63 1.81
N CYS A 84 7.08 -7.09 0.90
CA CYS A 84 5.97 -7.98 1.25
C CYS A 84 6.46 -9.27 1.90
N VAL A 85 7.47 -9.94 1.32
CA VAL A 85 8.04 -11.17 1.88
C VAL A 85 8.59 -10.94 3.29
N ARG A 86 9.42 -9.91 3.48
CA ARG A 86 10.02 -9.60 4.79
C ARG A 86 8.97 -9.20 5.82
N THR A 87 7.94 -8.48 5.41
CA THR A 87 6.84 -8.07 6.28
C THR A 87 6.05 -9.29 6.75
N SER A 88 5.65 -10.17 5.83
CA SER A 88 4.91 -11.39 6.14
C SER A 88 5.68 -12.33 7.07
N ILE A 89 6.99 -12.51 6.85
CA ILE A 89 7.85 -13.34 7.72
C ILE A 89 7.92 -12.76 9.14
N ARG A 90 8.03 -11.43 9.29
CA ARG A 90 8.07 -10.78 10.60
C ARG A 90 6.75 -10.85 11.35
N GLN A 91 5.63 -10.74 10.64
CA GLN A 91 4.31 -10.93 11.24
C GLN A 91 4.11 -12.38 11.68
N ALA A 92 4.59 -13.36 10.90
CA ALA A 92 4.43 -14.78 11.20
C ALA A 92 5.13 -15.25 12.49
N GLN A 93 6.05 -14.46 13.05
CA GLN A 93 6.80 -14.78 14.27
C GLN A 93 6.35 -13.99 15.50
N ARG A 94 5.34 -13.11 15.36
CA ARG A 94 4.81 -12.31 16.48
C ARG A 94 3.79 -13.15 17.24
N THR A 95 4.18 -13.61 18.44
CA THR A 95 3.33 -14.29 19.44
C THR A 95 2.69 -13.33 20.41
#